data_AF-A0A699Z6Z0-F1
#
_entry.id   AF-A0A699Z6Z0-F1
#
_cell.length_a   1.000
_cell.length_b   1.000
_cell.length_c   1.000
_cell.angle_alpha   90.00
_cell.angle_beta   90.00
_cell.angle_gamma   90.00
#
_symmetry.space_group_name_H-M   'P 1'
#
loop_
_entity.id
_entity.type
_entity.pdbx_description
1 polymer ?
#
loop_
_entity_poly.entity_id
_entity_poly.type
_entity_poly.pdbx_seq_one_letter_code
_entity_poly.pdbx_strand_id
1 'polypeptide(L)'
;PCRSWVGNTAPNGYGDTVASTAFALQVANNLSTTVGQDGTFASGDLLVTQLGVLDAYGQLVENSILDDRKVTVQADVSRSQGGVIGQKVVTSVRGIAAFEQLKLTGVPGNYSMVFSGAGAARQLHPAVIQVIQPSFP
;
A
#
# COMPACT_ATOMS: atom_id res chain seq x y z
N PRO A 1 2.47 -0.66 -28.13
CA PRO A 1 3.24 0.59 -27.95
C PRO A 1 2.89 1.25 -26.59
N CYS A 2 3.68 0.92 -25.56
CA CYS A 2 3.61 1.59 -24.27
C CYS A 2 4.14 3.02 -24.45
N ARG A 3 3.29 4.03 -24.28
CA ARG A 3 3.75 5.43 -24.32
C ARG A 3 4.57 5.69 -23.06
N SER A 4 5.82 6.09 -23.23
CA SER A 4 6.68 6.56 -22.14
C SER A 4 6.08 7.83 -21.54
N TRP A 5 5.94 7.79 -20.21
CA TRP A 5 5.37 8.81 -19.35
C TRP A 5 6.23 10.08 -19.35
N VAL A 6 5.61 11.23 -19.62
CA VAL A 6 6.18 12.56 -19.36
C VAL A 6 5.29 13.19 -18.31
N GLY A 7 5.80 13.32 -17.09
CA GLY A 7 5.11 13.99 -15.99
C GLY A 7 4.75 15.44 -16.34
N ASN A 8 3.68 15.95 -15.73
CA ASN A 8 3.07 17.25 -15.97
C ASN A 8 3.77 18.38 -15.20
N THR A 9 4.67 19.12 -15.87
CA THR A 9 5.25 20.39 -15.39
C THR A 9 4.37 21.59 -15.76
N ALA A 10 3.17 21.71 -15.18
CA ALA A 10 2.37 22.93 -15.35
C ALA A 10 2.77 23.98 -14.30
N PRO A 11 3.22 25.19 -14.71
CA PRO A 11 3.44 26.30 -13.80
C PRO A 11 2.07 26.77 -13.30
N ASN A 12 1.93 26.82 -11.97
CA ASN A 12 0.77 27.28 -11.18
C ASN A 12 -0.09 26.21 -10.51
N GLY A 13 0.24 24.91 -10.61
CA GLY A 13 -0.30 23.86 -9.74
C GLY A 13 -1.82 23.64 -9.83
N TYR A 14 -2.25 22.45 -10.24
CA TYR A 14 -3.64 22.07 -9.99
C TYR A 14 -3.84 22.03 -8.47
N GLY A 15 -4.60 23.00 -7.92
CA GLY A 15 -4.98 23.03 -6.52
C GLY A 15 -5.68 21.73 -6.09
N ASP A 16 -5.82 21.52 -4.78
CA ASP A 16 -6.19 20.27 -4.08
C ASP A 16 -7.57 19.64 -4.45
N THR A 17 -8.20 20.02 -5.57
CA THR A 17 -9.60 19.67 -5.91
C THR A 17 -9.78 18.90 -7.22
N VAL A 18 -8.78 18.16 -7.69
CA VAL A 18 -8.97 17.17 -8.78
C VAL A 18 -8.33 15.83 -8.45
N ALA A 19 -8.74 15.23 -7.34
CA ALA A 19 -8.59 13.80 -7.12
C ALA A 19 -9.39 13.04 -8.20
N SER A 20 -8.69 12.58 -9.25
CA SER A 20 -9.28 11.78 -10.32
C SER A 20 -9.61 10.36 -9.84
N THR A 21 -10.14 9.50 -10.71
CA THR A 21 -10.44 8.11 -10.35
C THR A 21 -9.18 7.37 -9.88
N ALA A 22 -9.30 6.58 -8.81
CA ALA A 22 -8.21 5.76 -8.30
C ALA A 22 -7.61 4.85 -9.39
N PHE A 23 -6.29 4.80 -9.44
CA PHE A 23 -5.51 4.11 -10.47
C PHE A 23 -4.40 3.22 -9.91
N ALA A 24 -3.72 3.64 -8.84
CA ALA A 24 -2.58 2.92 -8.30
C ALA A 24 -2.51 3.00 -6.76
N LEU A 25 -1.84 2.03 -6.16
CA LEU A 25 -1.41 2.07 -4.78
C LEU A 25 0.08 2.40 -4.72
N GLN A 26 0.47 3.25 -3.78
CA GLN A 26 1.86 3.52 -3.45
C GLN A 26 2.07 3.33 -1.95
N VAL A 27 3.13 2.63 -1.56
CA VAL A 27 3.51 2.51 -0.14
C VAL A 27 4.08 3.85 0.32
N ALA A 28 3.54 4.42 1.39
CA ALA A 28 4.18 5.51 2.10
C ALA A 28 5.37 4.92 2.86
N ASN A 29 6.57 5.50 2.67
CA ASN A 29 7.84 4.95 3.12
C ASN A 29 8.01 4.80 4.66
N ASN A 30 6.95 5.00 5.44
CA ASN A 30 6.95 4.89 6.89
C ASN A 30 6.45 3.52 7.35
N LEU A 31 7.21 2.48 7.01
CA LEU A 31 7.06 1.18 7.67
C LEU A 31 7.54 1.37 9.13
N SER A 32 6.63 1.73 10.03
CA SER A 32 6.98 2.08 11.42
C SER A 32 7.13 0.80 12.23
N THR A 33 8.37 0.49 12.57
CA THR A 33 8.82 -0.75 13.19
C THR A 33 8.77 -0.67 14.71
N THR A 34 8.23 -1.70 15.37
CA THR A 34 8.73 -2.05 16.72
C THR A 34 9.99 -2.92 16.66
N VAL A 35 10.38 -3.49 15.50
CA VAL A 35 11.71 -4.10 15.27
C VAL A 35 12.10 -3.99 13.77
N GLY A 36 13.30 -3.43 13.47
CA GLY A 36 14.06 -3.55 12.20
C GLY A 36 13.80 -2.55 11.06
N GLN A 37 14.50 -1.39 11.03
CA GLN A 37 14.38 -0.38 9.96
C GLN A 37 14.83 -0.81 8.54
N ASP A 38 15.36 -2.03 8.39
CA ASP A 38 15.89 -2.54 7.11
C ASP A 38 14.92 -3.50 6.38
N GLY A 39 13.64 -3.48 6.73
CA GLY A 39 12.64 -4.41 6.17
C GLY A 39 12.75 -5.83 6.73
N THR A 40 13.39 -6.00 7.89
CA THR A 40 13.55 -7.29 8.58
C THR A 40 12.51 -7.43 9.69
N PHE A 41 11.73 -8.50 9.70
CA PHE A 41 10.60 -8.73 10.60
C PHE A 41 10.59 -10.15 11.12
N ALA A 42 10.50 -10.33 12.43
CA ALA A 42 10.22 -11.65 12.97
C ALA A 42 8.83 -12.15 12.54
N SER A 43 8.65 -13.48 12.58
CA SER A 43 7.30 -14.04 12.51
C SER A 43 6.46 -13.56 13.70
N GLY A 44 5.36 -12.88 13.40
CA GLY A 44 4.42 -12.34 14.39
C GLY A 44 4.69 -10.89 14.83
N ASP A 45 5.77 -10.27 14.33
CA ASP A 45 6.04 -8.85 14.54
C ASP A 45 4.96 -7.99 13.89
N LEU A 46 4.74 -6.83 14.51
CA LEU A 46 3.82 -5.84 13.98
C LEU A 46 4.44 -5.10 12.79
N LEU A 47 3.68 -5.06 11.71
CA LEU A 47 3.99 -4.32 10.49
C LEU A 47 3.03 -3.15 10.36
N VAL A 48 3.46 -1.96 10.75
CA VAL A 48 2.68 -0.73 10.55
C VAL A 48 3.06 -0.11 9.22
N THR A 49 2.10 0.06 8.32
CA THR A 49 2.32 0.68 7.01
C THR A 49 1.14 1.54 6.59
N GLN A 50 1.37 2.47 5.68
CA GLN A 50 0.31 3.25 5.05
C GLN A 50 0.49 3.18 3.53
N LEU A 51 -0.62 3.09 2.81
CA LEU A 51 -0.63 3.18 1.34
C LEU A 51 -1.42 4.40 0.88
N GLY A 52 -0.80 5.18 0.00
CA GLY A 52 -1.47 6.21 -0.77
C GLY A 52 -2.22 5.59 -1.95
N VAL A 53 -3.48 5.96 -2.09
CA VAL A 53 -4.30 5.70 -3.27
C VAL A 53 -4.09 6.86 -4.23
N LEU A 54 -3.46 6.58 -5.36
CA LEU A 54 -3.14 7.59 -6.37
C LEU A 54 -4.09 7.50 -7.55
N ASP A 55 -4.33 8.65 -8.17
CA ASP A 55 -4.93 8.70 -9.49
C ASP A 55 -3.89 8.47 -10.62
N ALA A 56 -4.36 8.54 -11.87
CA ALA A 56 -3.51 8.32 -13.05
C ALA A 56 -2.41 9.39 -13.23
N TYR A 57 -2.49 10.50 -12.50
CA TYR A 57 -1.53 11.60 -12.51
C TYR A 57 -0.58 11.55 -11.30
N GLY A 58 -0.71 10.55 -10.43
CA GLY A 58 0.11 10.41 -9.24
C GLY A 58 -0.32 11.32 -8.09
N GLN A 59 -1.52 11.90 -8.15
CA GLN A 59 -2.07 12.70 -7.06
C GLN A 59 -2.84 11.80 -6.09
N LEU A 60 -2.77 12.11 -4.80
CA LEU A 60 -3.53 11.36 -3.80
C LEU A 60 -5.03 11.55 -4.07
N VAL A 61 -5.76 10.45 -4.13
CA VAL A 61 -7.21 10.46 -4.26
C VAL A 61 -7.79 10.80 -2.91
N GLU A 62 -7.97 12.09 -2.63
CA GLU A 62 -8.63 12.54 -1.42
C GLU A 62 -10.11 12.11 -1.45
N ASN A 63 -10.39 10.93 -0.88
CA ASN A 63 -11.74 10.54 -0.57
C ASN A 63 -12.16 11.21 0.75
N SER A 64 -13.23 12.01 0.71
CA SER A 64 -13.86 12.41 1.96
C SER A 64 -14.40 11.15 2.65
N ILE A 65 -14.44 11.12 3.99
CA ILE A 65 -15.01 10.01 4.79
C ILE A 65 -16.47 9.63 4.39
N LEU A 66 -17.13 10.51 3.63
CA LEU A 66 -18.50 10.40 3.12
C LEU A 66 -18.60 10.00 1.63
N ASP A 67 -17.50 9.75 0.90
CA ASP A 67 -17.52 9.59 -0.56
C ASP A 67 -17.43 8.12 -1.04
N ASP A 68 -18.01 7.83 -2.20
CA ASP A 68 -18.00 6.55 -2.95
C ASP A 68 -16.63 6.24 -3.59
N ARG A 69 -15.65 7.12 -3.33
CA ARG A 69 -14.22 6.97 -3.67
C ARG A 69 -13.44 6.13 -2.64
N LYS A 70 -14.12 5.39 -1.78
CA LYS A 70 -13.51 4.45 -0.84
C LYS A 70 -12.80 3.33 -1.61
N VAL A 71 -11.53 3.11 -1.32
CA VAL A 71 -10.76 2.00 -1.88
C VAL A 71 -10.48 1.02 -0.76
N THR A 72 -10.95 -0.20 -0.94
CA THR A 72 -10.57 -1.30 -0.06
C THR A 72 -9.24 -1.85 -0.54
N VAL A 73 -8.25 -1.84 0.34
CA VAL A 73 -6.91 -2.37 0.11
C VAL A 73 -6.77 -3.67 0.90
N GLN A 74 -6.29 -4.71 0.24
CA GLN A 74 -6.01 -6.01 0.81
C GLN A 74 -4.51 -6.29 0.79
N ALA A 75 -3.98 -6.78 1.91
CA ALA A 75 -2.61 -7.22 2.05
C ALA A 75 -2.50 -8.75 1.95
N ASP A 76 -1.59 -9.23 1.09
CA ASP A 76 -1.28 -10.64 0.89
C ASP A 76 0.24 -10.84 0.79
N VAL A 77 0.69 -12.11 0.86
CA VAL A 77 2.09 -12.49 0.71
C VAL A 77 2.26 -13.44 -0.46
N SER A 78 3.32 -13.26 -1.25
CA SER A 78 3.55 -14.03 -2.48
C SER A 78 3.99 -15.48 -2.28
N ARG A 79 4.34 -15.89 -1.05
CA ARG A 79 4.95 -17.19 -0.75
C ARG A 79 4.05 -18.04 0.15
N SER A 80 3.83 -19.30 -0.24
CA SER A 80 2.96 -20.25 0.47
C SER A 80 3.43 -20.64 1.87
N GLN A 81 4.70 -20.41 2.18
CA GLN A 81 5.33 -20.70 3.48
C GLN A 81 5.25 -19.52 4.47
N GLY A 82 4.63 -18.42 4.05
CA GLY A 82 4.31 -17.27 4.88
C GLY A 82 2.83 -16.94 4.82
N GLY A 83 2.37 -16.16 5.79
CA GLY A 83 0.99 -15.69 5.89
C GLY A 83 0.93 -14.27 6.42
N VAL A 84 -0.19 -13.61 6.16
CA VAL A 84 -0.52 -12.33 6.77
C VAL A 84 -1.67 -12.57 7.75
N ILE A 85 -1.55 -12.02 8.96
CA ILE A 85 -2.60 -12.08 9.99
C ILE A 85 -2.90 -10.67 10.52
N GLY A 86 -4.00 -10.54 11.26
CA GLY A 86 -4.49 -9.25 11.78
C GLY A 86 -5.35 -8.50 10.76
N GLN A 87 -5.16 -7.19 10.63
CA GLN A 87 -5.98 -6.31 9.78
C GLN A 87 -5.57 -6.40 8.30
N LYS A 88 -5.99 -7.46 7.60
CA LYS A 88 -5.64 -7.68 6.18
C LYS A 88 -6.34 -6.76 5.19
N VAL A 89 -7.41 -6.10 5.61
CA VAL A 89 -8.27 -5.29 4.75
C VAL A 89 -8.49 -3.94 5.42
N VAL A 90 -8.22 -2.86 4.68
CA VAL A 90 -8.39 -1.47 5.13
C VAL A 90 -9.10 -0.68 4.06
N THR A 91 -10.05 0.16 4.47
CA THR A 91 -10.66 1.15 3.57
C THR A 91 -9.90 2.47 3.68
N SER A 92 -9.50 3.04 2.55
CA SER A 92 -8.77 4.30 2.53
C SER A 92 -9.62 5.47 3.06
N VAL A 93 -8.97 6.38 3.80
CA VAL A 93 -9.54 7.63 4.31
C VAL A 93 -8.63 8.78 3.88
N ARG A 94 -9.19 9.79 3.22
CA ARG A 94 -8.45 10.85 2.53
C ARG A 94 -7.34 10.32 1.62
N GLY A 95 -7.62 9.22 0.93
CA GLY A 95 -6.67 8.56 0.03
C GLY A 95 -5.59 7.74 0.73
N ILE A 96 -5.63 7.61 2.05
CA ILE A 96 -4.65 6.83 2.81
C ILE A 96 -5.30 5.56 3.37
N ALA A 97 -4.78 4.39 2.99
CA ALA A 97 -5.09 3.11 3.63
C ALA A 97 -4.02 2.81 4.69
N ALA A 98 -4.38 2.98 5.96
CA ALA A 98 -3.48 2.75 7.10
C ALA A 98 -3.67 1.34 7.69
N PHE A 99 -2.60 0.56 7.68
CA PHE A 99 -2.52 -0.77 8.28
C PHE A 99 -1.70 -0.70 9.56
N GLU A 100 -2.37 -0.79 10.69
CA GLU A 100 -1.72 -0.64 12.01
C GLU A 100 -1.61 -1.96 12.77
N GLN A 101 -2.26 -3.02 12.27
CA GLN A 101 -2.38 -4.32 12.93
C GLN A 101 -2.00 -5.48 12.01
N LEU A 102 -1.23 -5.24 10.95
CA LEU A 102 -0.72 -6.31 10.09
C LEU A 102 0.43 -7.04 10.76
N LYS A 103 0.51 -8.35 10.55
CA LYS A 103 1.65 -9.16 10.95
C LYS A 103 1.98 -10.17 9.86
N LEU A 104 3.26 -10.35 9.59
CA LEU A 104 3.78 -11.42 8.75
C LEU A 104 4.10 -12.63 9.63
N THR A 105 3.63 -13.80 9.23
CA THR A 105 4.02 -15.08 9.83
C THR A 105 4.70 -15.94 8.79
N GLY A 106 5.60 -16.82 9.20
CA GLY A 106 6.30 -17.70 8.28
C GLY A 106 7.65 -18.17 8.80
N VAL A 107 8.31 -18.97 7.96
CA VAL A 107 9.69 -19.41 8.19
C VAL A 107 10.69 -18.36 7.70
N PRO A 108 11.95 -18.37 8.18
CA PRO A 108 12.97 -17.44 7.72
C PRO A 108 13.11 -17.39 6.19
N GLY A 109 13.26 -16.19 5.65
CA GLY A 109 13.43 -15.94 4.22
C GLY A 109 12.86 -14.62 3.74
N ASN A 110 12.97 -14.37 2.45
CA ASN A 110 12.47 -13.14 1.82
C ASN A 110 11.02 -13.34 1.37
N TYR A 111 10.21 -12.31 1.56
CA TYR A 111 8.80 -12.29 1.21
C TYR A 111 8.47 -10.98 0.49
N SER A 112 7.61 -11.08 -0.51
CA SER A 112 6.97 -9.90 -1.11
C SER A 112 5.57 -9.79 -0.57
N MET A 113 5.29 -8.72 0.16
CA MET A 113 3.92 -8.36 0.50
C MET A 113 3.32 -7.57 -0.65
N VAL A 114 2.16 -8.03 -1.11
CA VAL A 114 1.41 -7.46 -2.21
C VAL A 114 0.17 -6.80 -1.63
N PHE A 115 0.03 -5.51 -1.89
CA PHE A 115 -1.17 -4.75 -1.58
C PHE A 115 -1.96 -4.56 -2.86
N SER A 116 -3.17 -5.11 -2.89
CA SER A 116 -4.11 -4.94 -3.99
C SER A 116 -5.26 -4.07 -3.53
N GLY A 117 -5.87 -3.32 -4.46
CA GLY A 117 -7.04 -2.53 -4.14
C GLY A 117 -7.92 -2.38 -5.36
N ALA A 118 -9.21 -2.12 -5.11
CA ALA A 118 -10.17 -1.84 -6.15
C ALA A 118 -10.83 -0.49 -5.89
N GLY A 119 -10.90 0.35 -6.92
CA GLY A 119 -11.81 1.50 -6.95
C GLY A 119 -13.17 1.09 -7.52
N ALA A 120 -14.12 2.03 -7.54
CA ALA A 120 -15.51 1.80 -7.95
C ALA A 120 -15.69 1.10 -9.32
N ALA A 121 -14.72 1.19 -10.23
CA ALA A 121 -14.83 0.64 -11.58
C ALA A 121 -13.70 -0.33 -12.00
N ARG A 122 -12.57 -0.37 -11.27
CA ARG A 122 -11.35 -1.07 -11.73
C ARG A 122 -10.45 -1.53 -10.58
N GLN A 123 -9.70 -2.59 -10.84
CA GLN A 123 -8.54 -2.97 -10.04
C GLN A 123 -7.43 -1.92 -10.19
N LEU A 124 -6.75 -1.62 -9.09
CA LEU A 124 -5.64 -0.68 -9.05
C LEU A 124 -4.33 -1.39 -9.33
N HIS A 125 -3.33 -0.64 -9.81
CA HIS A 125 -1.97 -1.13 -9.84
C HIS A 125 -1.50 -1.44 -8.42
N PRO A 126 -1.04 -2.67 -8.13
CA PRO A 126 -0.71 -3.09 -6.77
C PRO A 126 0.58 -2.44 -6.31
N ALA A 127 0.72 -2.28 -4.99
CA ALA A 127 1.98 -1.93 -4.37
C ALA A 127 2.65 -3.20 -3.82
N VAL A 128 3.97 -3.26 -3.88
CA VAL A 128 4.74 -4.40 -3.38
C VAL A 128 5.86 -3.89 -2.48
N ILE A 129 6.03 -4.53 -1.32
CA ILE A 129 7.19 -4.33 -0.45
C ILE A 129 7.91 -5.64 -0.22
N GLN A 130 9.24 -5.57 -0.15
CA GLN A 130 10.06 -6.70 0.25
C GLN A 130 10.28 -6.67 1.75
N VAL A 131 10.17 -7.83 2.38
CA VAL A 131 10.45 -8.03 3.79
C VAL A 131 11.22 -9.31 4.00
N ILE A 132 12.04 -9.34 5.03
CA ILE A 132 12.94 -10.44 5.35
C ILE A 132 12.52 -10.98 6.71
N GLN A 133 12.20 -12.27 6.79
CA GLN A 133 12.10 -12.96 8.07
C GLN A 133 13.47 -13.50 8.45
N PRO A 134 14.10 -12.97 9.52
CA PRO A 134 15.38 -13.48 9.96
C PRO A 134 15.18 -14.86 10.61
N SER A 135 16.20 -15.70 10.53
CA SER A 135 16.28 -16.87 11.38
C SER A 135 16.60 -16.41 12.79
N PHE A 136 15.73 -16.74 13.74
CA PHE A 136 16.10 -16.62 15.14
C PHE A 136 17.11 -17.72 15.51
N PRO A 137 18.13 -17.40 16.32
CA PRO A 137 18.94 -18.41 17.01
C PRO A 137 18.15 -19.18 18.07
#